data_AF-E6Q919-F1
#
_entry.id   AF-E6Q919-F1
#
_cell.length_a   1.000
_cell.length_b   1.000
_cell.length_c   1.000
_cell.angle_alpha   90.00
_cell.angle_beta   90.00
_cell.angle_gamma   90.00
#
_symmetry.space_group_name_H-M   'P 1'
#
loop_
_entity.id
_entity.type
_entity.pdbx_description
1 polymer ?
#
loop_
_entity_poly.entity_id
_entity_poly.type
_entity_poly.pdbx_seq_one_letter_code
_entity_poly.pdbx_strand_id
1 'polypeptide(L)'
;MSGREFLHVDDLADAAVHLMQTYSGEDIVNVGCGEDVSIGGLATLVADAVGFSGEIVYDTSKPDGTPRKLLDVSRLNDLGWKPSISLQDGVSGTYRWFLDQGLEKRGY
;
A
#
# COMPACT_ATOMS: atom_id res chain seq x y z
N MET A 1 -16.77 4.16 7.06
CA MET A 1 -15.73 4.10 5.99
C MET A 1 -14.38 4.25 6.65
N SER A 2 -13.63 3.14 6.68
CA SER A 2 -12.29 3.07 7.26
C SER A 2 -11.27 3.18 6.12
N GLY A 3 -10.44 4.23 6.13
CA GLY A 3 -9.38 4.46 5.14
C GLY A 3 -8.08 3.78 5.54
N ARG A 4 -7.35 3.22 4.58
CA ARG A 4 -6.01 2.64 4.77
C ARG A 4 -5.05 3.20 3.74
N GLU A 5 -3.85 3.51 4.22
CA GLU A 5 -2.71 3.83 3.38
C GLU A 5 -1.96 2.54 3.00
N PHE A 6 -1.54 2.45 1.74
CA PHE A 6 -0.73 1.34 1.22
C PHE A 6 0.44 1.91 0.44
N LEU A 7 1.62 1.33 0.65
CA LEU A 7 2.85 1.65 -0.07
C LEU A 7 3.44 0.37 -0.66
N HIS A 8 3.86 0.43 -1.91
CA HIS A 8 4.52 -0.71 -2.54
C HIS A 8 5.89 -0.96 -1.89
N VAL A 9 6.30 -2.23 -1.76
CA VAL A 9 7.55 -2.59 -1.07
C VAL A 9 8.79 -2.04 -1.80
N ASP A 10 8.75 -1.96 -3.13
CA ASP A 10 9.87 -1.38 -3.90
C ASP A 10 9.99 0.13 -3.67
N ASP A 11 8.87 0.87 -3.56
CA ASP A 11 8.91 2.28 -3.16
C ASP A 11 9.44 2.42 -1.72
N LEU A 12 9.04 1.54 -0.79
CA LEU A 12 9.60 1.55 0.56
C LEU A 12 11.13 1.33 0.57
N ALA A 13 11.61 0.38 -0.24
CA ALA A 13 13.04 0.10 -0.36
C ALA A 13 13.79 1.30 -0.98
N ASP A 14 13.22 1.91 -2.02
CA ASP A 14 13.78 3.11 -2.66
C ASP A 14 13.84 4.29 -1.69
N ALA A 15 12.77 4.55 -0.94
CA ALA A 15 12.76 5.60 0.09
C ALA A 15 13.82 5.36 1.17
N ALA A 16 14.03 4.10 1.59
CA ALA A 16 15.06 3.76 2.56
C ALA A 16 16.46 4.06 2.01
N VAL A 17 16.75 3.72 0.75
CA VAL A 17 18.02 4.05 0.09
C VAL A 17 18.20 5.55 -0.04
N HIS A 18 17.17 6.28 -0.48
CA HIS A 18 17.18 7.72 -0.57
C HIS A 18 17.51 8.37 0.78
N LEU A 19 16.83 7.98 1.86
CA LEU A 19 17.06 8.51 3.21
C LEU A 19 18.46 8.18 3.73
N MET A 20 18.96 6.97 3.50
CA MET A 20 20.33 6.60 3.87
C MET A 20 21.40 7.47 3.19
N GLN A 21 21.11 8.02 2.01
CA GLN A 21 22.04 8.86 1.24
C GLN A 21 21.90 10.36 1.52
N THR A 22 20.69 10.81 1.89
CA THR A 22 20.33 12.24 1.88
C THR A 22 19.96 12.79 3.26
N TYR A 23 19.67 11.94 4.23
CA TYR A 23 19.20 12.34 5.55
C TYR A 23 20.11 11.83 6.67
N SER A 24 20.57 12.75 7.53
CA SER A 24 21.43 12.45 8.67
C SER A 24 20.92 13.08 9.98
N GLY A 25 19.65 13.46 10.02
CA GLY A 25 19.02 14.02 11.22
C GLY A 25 18.60 12.95 12.22
N GLU A 26 18.26 13.38 13.43
CA GLU A 26 17.85 12.48 14.52
C GLU A 26 16.34 12.22 14.55
N ASP A 27 15.56 12.99 13.79
CA ASP A 27 14.12 12.86 13.82
C ASP A 27 13.63 11.66 12.99
N ILE A 28 12.46 11.13 13.37
CA ILE A 28 11.76 10.10 12.60
C ILE A 28 11.21 10.71 11.30
N VAL A 29 11.39 9.98 10.20
CA VAL A 29 10.77 10.28 8.90
C VAL A 29 9.72 9.20 8.60
N ASN A 30 8.48 9.63 8.41
CA ASN A 30 7.42 8.72 7.96
C ASN A 30 7.63 8.37 6.49
N VAL A 31 7.53 7.08 6.16
CA VAL A 31 7.57 6.58 4.79
C VAL A 31 6.20 6.03 4.43
N GLY A 32 5.54 6.69 3.48
CA GLY A 32 4.17 6.43 3.07
C GLY A 32 3.87 7.10 1.73
N CYS A 33 2.64 6.97 1.26
CA CYS A 33 2.16 7.63 0.04
C CYS A 33 1.33 8.89 0.32
N GLY A 34 0.87 9.10 1.55
CA GLY A 34 0.13 10.30 1.94
C GLY A 34 -1.32 10.32 1.46
N GLU A 35 -1.83 9.22 0.90
CA GLU A 35 -3.21 9.06 0.45
C GLU A 35 -3.84 7.79 1.05
N ASP A 36 -5.13 7.83 1.40
CA ASP A 36 -5.89 6.67 1.87
C ASP A 36 -6.88 6.15 0.83
N VAL A 37 -7.07 4.82 0.81
CA VAL A 37 -8.13 4.15 0.05
C VAL A 37 -9.13 3.53 1.01
N SER A 38 -10.40 3.50 0.63
CA SER A 38 -11.39 2.71 1.37
C SER A 38 -11.12 1.22 1.19
N ILE A 39 -11.49 0.40 2.18
CA ILE A 39 -11.42 -1.06 2.06
C ILE A 39 -12.20 -1.58 0.84
N GLY A 40 -13.35 -0.96 0.54
CA GLY A 40 -14.11 -1.32 -0.66
C GLY A 40 -13.39 -0.96 -1.95
N GLY A 41 -12.72 0.20 -2.00
CA GLY A 41 -11.90 0.59 -3.15
C GLY A 41 -10.74 -0.39 -3.39
N LEU A 42 -10.06 -0.81 -2.32
CA LEU A 42 -9.04 -1.85 -2.42
C LEU A 42 -9.61 -3.19 -2.91
N ALA A 43 -10.77 -3.60 -2.39
CA ALA A 43 -11.42 -4.85 -2.79
C ALA A 43 -11.77 -4.85 -4.28
N THR A 44 -12.25 -3.74 -4.82
CA THR A 44 -12.49 -3.56 -6.26
C THR A 44 -11.19 -3.67 -7.06
N LEU A 45 -10.11 -2.99 -6.65
CA LEU A 45 -8.82 -3.07 -7.36
C LEU A 45 -8.28 -4.50 -7.42
N VAL A 46 -8.43 -5.26 -6.33
CA VAL A 46 -8.04 -6.68 -6.31
C VAL A 46 -8.95 -7.51 -7.21
N ALA A 47 -10.27 -7.29 -7.17
CA ALA A 47 -11.23 -7.99 -8.03
C ALA A 47 -10.90 -7.78 -9.52
N ASP A 48 -10.60 -6.54 -9.91
CA ASP A 48 -10.20 -6.20 -11.28
C ASP A 48 -8.89 -6.90 -11.67
N ALA A 49 -7.88 -6.85 -10.80
CA ALA A 49 -6.57 -7.47 -11.06
C ALA A 49 -6.65 -8.99 -11.25
N VAL A 50 -7.53 -9.67 -10.51
CA VAL A 50 -7.72 -11.14 -10.62
C VAL A 50 -8.76 -11.55 -11.66
N GLY A 51 -9.46 -10.60 -12.28
CA GLY A 51 -10.55 -10.88 -13.22
C GLY A 51 -11.82 -11.45 -12.57
N PHE A 52 -12.08 -11.11 -11.30
CA PHE A 52 -13.27 -11.54 -10.59
C PHE A 52 -14.51 -10.76 -11.04
N SER A 53 -15.51 -11.46 -11.56
CA SER A 53 -16.77 -10.87 -12.04
C SER A 53 -17.98 -11.14 -11.14
N GLY A 54 -17.75 -11.63 -9.91
CA GLY A 54 -18.81 -11.89 -8.95
C GLY A 54 -19.19 -10.65 -8.13
N GLU A 55 -20.05 -10.84 -7.14
CA GLU A 55 -20.47 -9.77 -6.22
C GLU A 55 -19.55 -9.70 -4.99
N ILE A 56 -19.14 -8.48 -4.63
CA ILE A 56 -18.43 -8.21 -3.37
C ILE A 56 -19.47 -7.90 -2.29
N VAL A 57 -19.62 -8.81 -1.32
CA VAL A 57 -20.54 -8.66 -0.18
C VAL A 57 -19.75 -8.34 1.08
N TYR A 58 -20.16 -7.28 1.78
CA TYR A 58 -19.54 -6.85 3.04
C TYR A 58 -20.35 -7.34 4.23
N ASP A 59 -19.70 -8.07 5.15
CA ASP A 59 -20.30 -8.53 6.40
C ASP A 59 -20.27 -7.41 7.46
N THR A 60 -21.38 -6.70 7.61
CA THR A 60 -21.54 -5.57 8.55
C THR A 60 -21.71 -5.99 10.00
N SER A 61 -21.80 -7.30 10.29
CA SER A 61 -21.82 -7.79 11.67
C SER A 61 -20.44 -7.68 12.34
N LYS A 62 -19.37 -7.55 11.54
CA LYS A 62 -17.99 -7.42 12.02
C LYS A 62 -17.65 -5.95 12.29
N PRO A 63 -16.84 -5.66 13.33
CA PRO A 63 -16.45 -4.30 13.64
C PRO A 63 -15.51 -3.73 12.56
N ASP A 64 -15.75 -2.47 12.19
CA ASP A 64 -14.78 -1.69 11.43
C ASP A 64 -13.53 -1.39 12.29
N GLY A 65 -12.35 -1.43 11.66
CA GLY A 65 -11.12 -0.93 12.29
C GLY A 65 -11.09 0.61 12.38
N THR A 66 -10.05 1.16 13.01
CA THR A 66 -9.86 2.60 13.20
C THR A 66 -10.16 3.41 11.92
N PRO A 67 -10.98 4.49 11.98
CA PRO A 67 -11.50 5.16 10.79
C PRO A 67 -10.44 5.70 9.81
N ARG A 68 -9.28 6.14 10.31
CA ARG A 68 -8.17 6.61 9.48
C ARG A 68 -6.84 6.25 10.11
N LYS A 69 -5.92 5.73 9.28
CA LYS A 69 -4.51 5.51 9.61
C LYS A 69 -3.70 5.98 8.40
N LEU A 70 -3.40 7.28 8.40
CA LEU A 70 -2.72 8.01 7.33
C LEU A 70 -1.52 8.72 7.92
N LEU A 71 -0.35 8.55 7.32
CA LEU A 71 0.88 9.21 7.73
C LEU A 71 0.96 10.64 7.19
N ASP A 72 1.52 11.53 8.00
CA ASP A 72 2.02 12.80 7.49
C ASP A 72 3.39 12.56 6.86
N VAL A 73 3.46 12.71 5.54
CA VAL A 73 4.65 12.48 4.72
C VAL A 73 5.28 13.79 4.21
N SER A 74 4.85 14.94 4.74
CA SER A 74 5.38 16.27 4.36
C SER A 74 6.90 16.32 4.39
N ARG A 75 7.51 15.85 5.48
CA ARG A 75 8.97 15.78 5.63
C ARG A 75 9.66 14.95 4.55
N LEU A 76 9.11 13.79 4.19
CA LEU A 76 9.71 12.94 3.16
C LEU A 76 9.62 13.61 1.77
N ASN A 77 8.49 14.26 1.50
CA ASN A 77 8.31 15.06 0.29
C ASN A 77 9.28 16.23 0.21
N ASP A 78 9.53 16.93 1.32
CA ASP A 78 10.48 18.04 1.41
C ASP A 78 11.93 17.57 1.23
N LEU A 79 12.22 16.31 1.59
CA LEU A 79 13.49 15.64 1.29
C LEU A 79 13.60 15.17 -0.17
N GLY A 80 12.62 15.50 -1.01
CA GLY A 80 12.67 15.27 -2.46
C GLY A 80 12.24 13.87 -2.90
N TRP A 81 11.65 13.06 -2.00
CA TRP A 81 11.19 11.72 -2.32
C TRP A 81 9.67 11.62 -2.36
N LYS A 82 9.14 10.90 -3.34
CA LYS A 82 7.71 10.56 -3.46
C LYS A 82 7.57 9.14 -4.01
N PRO A 83 6.51 8.40 -3.62
CA PRO A 83 6.25 7.09 -4.22
C PRO A 83 5.98 7.25 -5.71
N SER A 84 6.40 6.25 -6.47
CA SER A 84 6.25 6.22 -7.93
C SER A 84 5.24 5.18 -8.40
N ILE A 85 4.96 4.17 -7.58
CA ILE A 85 4.10 3.05 -7.93
C ILE A 85 2.70 3.34 -7.39
N SER A 86 1.73 3.47 -8.31
CA SER A 86 0.33 3.64 -7.94
C SER A 86 -0.20 2.38 -7.24
N LEU A 87 -1.24 2.52 -6.41
CA LEU A 87 -1.88 1.36 -5.77
C LEU A 87 -2.38 0.34 -6.81
N GLN A 88 -2.94 0.81 -7.92
CA GLN A 88 -3.42 -0.05 -9.00
C GLN A 88 -2.29 -0.86 -9.66
N ASP A 89 -1.17 -0.19 -9.96
CA ASP A 89 0.00 -0.85 -10.56
C ASP A 89 0.63 -1.83 -9.57
N GLY A 90 0.74 -1.43 -8.30
CA GLY A 90 1.26 -2.27 -7.22
C GLY A 90 0.42 -3.53 -7.02
N VAL A 91 -0.92 -3.43 -6.98
CA VAL A 91 -1.82 -4.58 -6.87
C VAL A 91 -1.69 -5.50 -8.09
N SER A 92 -1.71 -4.93 -9.30
CA SER A 92 -1.59 -5.70 -10.55
C SER A 92 -0.25 -6.42 -10.67
N GLY A 93 0.84 -5.73 -10.33
CA GLY A 93 2.20 -6.28 -10.31
C GLY A 93 2.37 -7.37 -9.25
N THR A 94 1.84 -7.15 -8.04
CA THR A 94 1.87 -8.14 -6.96
C THR A 94 1.09 -9.40 -7.33
N TYR A 95 -0.08 -9.25 -7.97
CA TYR A 95 -0.84 -10.41 -8.44
C TYR A 95 -0.10 -11.20 -9.52
N ARG A 96 0.54 -10.52 -10.47
CA ARG A 96 1.38 -11.17 -11.47
C ARG A 96 2.52 -11.95 -10.82
N TRP A 97 3.25 -11.32 -9.88
CA TRP A 97 4.29 -12.00 -9.11
C TRP A 97 3.75 -13.22 -8.37
N PHE A 98 2.56 -13.12 -7.76
CA PHE A 98 1.92 -14.24 -7.06
C PHE A 98 1.64 -15.43 -7.99
N LEU A 99 1.21 -15.19 -9.23
CA LEU A 99 1.01 -16.24 -10.23
C LEU A 99 2.35 -16.89 -10.65
N ASP A 100 3.40 -16.08 -10.79
CA ASP A 100 4.73 -16.53 -11.25
C ASP A 100 5.47 -17.37 -10.21
N GLN A 101 5.23 -17.17 -8.90
CA GLN A 101 5.90 -17.92 -7.83
C GLN A 101 5.37 -19.35 -7.63
N GLY A 102 4.23 -19.72 -8.24
CA GLY A 102 3.56 -20.97 -7.94
C GLY A 102 3.02 -21.02 -6.50
N LEU A 103 2.05 -21.89 -6.22
CA LEU A 103 1.38 -21.99 -4.92
C LEU A 103 2.24 -22.61 -3.80
N GLU A 104 3.55 -22.33 -3.74
CA GLU A 104 4.31 -22.53 -2.51
C GLU A 104 3.92 -21.42 -1.52
N LYS A 105 2.75 -21.61 -0.91
CA LYS A 105 2.29 -20.79 0.20
C LYS A 105 3.38 -20.80 1.26
N ARG A 106 3.89 -19.62 1.64
CA ARG A 106 4.61 -19.43 2.90
C ARG A 106 3.64 -19.86 4.00
N GLY A 107 3.81 -21.09 4.49
CA GLY A 107 3.10 -21.59 5.66
C GLY A 107 3.45 -20.68 6.84
N TYR A 108 2.44 -20.00 7.34
CA TYR A 108 2.42 -19.44 8.69
C TYR A 108 1.60 -20.37 9.57
#